data_AF-A0A8T0HMP5-F1
#
_entry.id   AF-A0A8T0HMP5-F1
#
_cell.length_a   1.000
_cell.length_b   1.000
_cell.length_c   1.000
_cell.angle_alpha   90.00
_cell.angle_beta   90.00
_cell.angle_gamma   90.00
#
_symmetry.space_group_name_H-M   'P 1'
#
loop_
_entity.id
_entity.type
_entity.pdbx_description
1 polymer ?
#
loop_
_entity_poly.entity_id
_entity_poly.type
_entity_poly.pdbx_seq_one_letter_code
_entity_poly.pdbx_strand_id
1 'polypeptide(L)'
;MEYHYLFAVCIAFVSCFAVGALFLLWRYEGARGAGSRRNDVVVDDPSVVGILPAGRLSRAELWSACGGTMSPNWLLLFRALCFAYLLPVLVFNVLLKNVMMFFFYTEWTFTLLIVYFALAFRQSLLHYLETRSAAAHPESGVGLLNEDLEAVDDCDSAPSLPFARGREVQEGAGVAGYVTQCVFQTVLPAAILTDLVYWGLLVPIFLPANVHHSFIDINMHAVNLVLLTLEFCLNSLRFPWFRISYFILWSSAYCFLQWSLFSSGITRFWPYPFMNVDTPYAPAWYFSIIVFHGICYAICLLLALGKQSIWSCFNLPVVG
;
A
#
# COMPACT_ATOMS: atom_id res chain seq x y z
N MET A 1 -3.69 24.75 -29.00
CA MET A 1 -4.86 24.26 -28.26
C MET A 1 -5.79 25.44 -28.07
N GLU A 2 -7.02 25.40 -28.57
CA GLU A 2 -7.95 26.55 -28.46
C GLU A 2 -8.34 26.88 -27.00
N TYR A 3 -8.08 25.94 -26.08
CA TYR A 3 -8.52 25.95 -24.67
C TYR A 3 -7.39 26.13 -23.65
N HIS A 4 -6.42 27.02 -23.93
CA HIS A 4 -5.25 27.23 -23.07
C HIS A 4 -5.58 27.50 -21.58
N TYR A 5 -6.63 28.26 -21.30
CA TYR A 5 -7.04 28.58 -19.92
C TYR A 5 -7.66 27.38 -19.19
N LEU A 6 -8.41 26.51 -19.89
CA LEU A 6 -8.99 25.31 -19.28
C LEU A 6 -7.91 24.29 -18.93
N PHE A 7 -6.90 24.17 -19.79
CA PHE A 7 -5.74 23.34 -19.48
C PHE A 7 -4.99 23.85 -18.24
N ALA A 8 -4.83 25.17 -18.09
CA ALA A 8 -4.26 25.76 -16.88
C ALA A 8 -5.08 25.44 -15.62
N VAL A 9 -6.41 25.38 -15.72
CA VAL A 9 -7.29 24.95 -14.61
C VAL A 9 -7.03 23.48 -14.25
N CYS A 10 -6.90 22.58 -15.23
CA CYS A 10 -6.55 21.17 -14.97
C CYS A 10 -5.20 21.04 -14.25
N ILE A 11 -4.19 21.79 -14.70
CA ILE A 11 -2.87 21.84 -14.05
C ILE A 11 -2.99 22.34 -12.61
N ALA A 12 -3.77 23.40 -12.39
CA ALA A 12 -3.98 23.95 -11.05
C ALA A 12 -4.65 22.93 -10.11
N PHE A 13 -5.66 22.18 -10.57
CA PHE A 13 -6.28 21.13 -9.77
C PHE A 13 -5.29 20.05 -9.35
N VAL A 14 -4.61 19.40 -10.31
CA VAL A 14 -3.67 18.32 -9.98
C VAL A 14 -2.54 18.83 -9.09
N SER A 15 -2.00 20.02 -9.36
CA SER A 15 -0.93 20.61 -8.56
C SER A 15 -1.39 20.95 -7.13
N CYS A 16 -2.60 21.49 -6.96
CA CYS A 16 -3.17 21.79 -5.65
C CYS A 16 -3.32 20.52 -4.80
N PHE A 17 -3.86 19.44 -5.38
CA PHE A 17 -4.00 18.16 -4.68
C PHE A 17 -2.64 17.50 -4.39
N ALA A 18 -1.67 17.59 -5.31
CA ALA A 18 -0.32 17.11 -5.07
C ALA A 18 0.37 17.87 -3.91
N VAL A 19 0.25 19.20 -3.87
CA VAL A 19 0.77 20.02 -2.75
C VAL A 19 0.06 19.67 -1.44
N GLY A 20 -1.27 19.49 -1.47
CA GLY A 20 -2.04 19.04 -0.31
C GLY A 20 -1.58 17.67 0.21
N ALA A 21 -1.30 16.72 -0.69
CA ALA A 21 -0.76 15.41 -0.34
C ALA A 21 0.64 15.51 0.30
N LEU A 22 1.53 16.34 -0.25
CA LEU A 22 2.84 16.60 0.36
C LEU A 22 2.72 17.24 1.74
N PHE A 23 1.79 18.19 1.91
CA PHE A 23 1.51 18.81 3.20
C PHE A 23 1.01 17.79 4.23
N LEU A 24 0.12 16.88 3.84
CA LEU A 24 -0.36 15.80 4.71
C LEU A 24 0.79 14.86 5.12
N LEU A 25 1.64 14.43 4.19
CA LEU A 25 2.81 13.61 4.53
C LEU A 25 3.77 14.34 5.47
N TRP A 26 4.06 15.61 5.20
CA TRP A 26 4.88 16.42 6.10
C TRP A 26 4.27 16.54 7.49
N ARG A 27 2.95 16.76 7.58
CA ARG A 27 2.24 16.95 8.85
C ARG A 27 2.14 15.68 9.69
N TYR A 28 1.90 14.52 9.06
CA TYR A 28 1.56 13.27 9.74
C TYR A 28 2.72 12.27 9.81
N GLU A 29 3.64 12.26 8.85
CA GLU A 29 4.85 11.41 8.87
C GLU A 29 6.13 12.21 9.19
N GLY A 30 6.32 13.39 8.60
CA GLY A 30 7.53 14.21 8.78
C GLY A 30 7.66 14.89 10.15
N ALA A 31 6.58 15.48 10.66
CA ALA A 31 6.62 16.29 11.89
C ALA A 31 6.90 15.48 13.18
N ARG A 32 6.78 14.14 13.15
CA ARG A 32 6.98 13.28 14.32
C ARG A 32 8.40 12.72 14.45
N GLY A 33 9.19 12.71 13.37
CA GLY A 33 10.60 12.34 13.43
C GLY A 33 11.46 13.30 14.26
N ALA A 34 11.01 14.54 14.45
CA ALA A 34 11.77 15.59 15.15
C ALA A 34 11.53 15.65 16.68
N GLY A 35 10.49 14.99 17.22
CA GLY A 35 10.07 15.20 18.61
C GLY A 35 9.79 13.96 19.47
N SER A 36 9.76 12.75 18.89
CA SER A 36 9.26 11.56 19.58
C SER A 36 10.34 10.51 19.84
N ARG A 37 11.44 10.90 20.49
CA ARG A 37 12.39 9.96 21.12
C ARG A 37 12.15 9.80 22.62
N ARG A 38 11.15 10.47 23.20
CA ARG A 38 10.96 10.55 24.65
C ARG A 38 9.48 10.63 24.99
N ASN A 39 8.88 9.47 25.27
CA ASN A 39 7.73 9.21 26.16
C ASN A 39 6.81 8.14 25.58
N ASP A 40 7.02 6.91 26.07
CA ASP A 40 6.07 5.81 25.96
C ASP A 40 4.79 6.17 26.72
N VAL A 41 3.69 6.30 25.99
CA VAL A 41 2.35 6.15 26.56
C VAL A 41 1.69 5.01 25.82
N VAL A 42 1.67 3.85 26.46
CA VAL A 42 0.81 2.73 26.12
C VAL A 42 -0.61 3.17 26.47
N VAL A 43 -1.43 3.45 25.46
CA VAL A 43 -2.88 3.59 25.64
C VAL A 43 -3.51 2.31 25.12
N ASP A 44 -3.77 1.38 26.05
CA ASP A 44 -4.60 0.19 25.85
C ASP A 44 -6.09 0.59 25.91
N ASP A 45 -6.57 1.31 24.89
CA ASP A 45 -8.01 1.55 24.72
C ASP A 45 -8.48 1.03 23.35
N PRO A 46 -9.20 -0.12 23.31
CA PRO A 46 -9.73 -0.70 22.07
C PRO A 46 -10.75 0.20 21.36
N SER A 47 -11.30 1.22 22.04
CA SER A 47 -12.28 2.16 21.46
C SER A 47 -11.64 3.36 20.74
N VAL A 48 -10.31 3.53 20.84
CA VAL A 48 -9.54 4.66 20.30
C VAL A 48 -8.55 4.23 19.19
N VAL A 49 -8.76 3.05 18.60
CA VAL A 49 -7.86 2.41 17.62
C VAL A 49 -7.72 3.17 16.28
N GLY A 50 -8.50 4.23 16.05
CA GLY A 50 -8.26 5.22 14.99
C GLY A 50 -7.13 6.23 15.28
N ILE A 51 -6.60 6.25 16.51
CA ILE A 51 -5.64 7.24 17.04
C ILE A 51 -4.43 6.55 17.72
N LEU A 52 -4.13 5.27 17.44
CA LEU A 52 -2.73 4.80 17.55
C LEU A 52 -1.86 5.76 16.69
N PRO A 53 -0.61 6.12 17.07
CA PRO A 53 0.15 7.14 16.34
C PRO A 53 0.20 6.76 14.86
N ALA A 54 -0.60 7.46 14.05
CA ALA A 54 -1.16 6.94 12.80
C ALA A 54 -0.11 6.55 11.73
N GLY A 55 1.16 6.86 11.98
CA GLY A 55 2.29 6.50 11.14
C GLY A 55 3.24 5.44 11.74
N ARG A 56 2.98 4.81 12.89
CA ARG A 56 3.90 3.78 13.46
C ARG A 56 3.51 2.40 12.95
N LEU A 57 4.44 1.74 12.26
CA LEU A 57 4.32 0.37 11.79
C LEU A 57 5.17 -0.56 12.65
N SER A 58 4.52 -1.55 13.26
CA SER A 58 5.20 -2.66 13.94
C SER A 58 5.77 -3.63 12.90
N ARG A 59 6.99 -4.13 13.13
CA ARG A 59 7.61 -5.16 12.28
C ARG A 59 6.75 -6.42 12.15
N ALA A 60 6.02 -6.80 13.20
CA ALA A 60 5.15 -7.98 13.20
C ALA A 60 3.99 -7.86 12.20
N GLU A 61 3.45 -6.66 11.99
CA GLU A 61 2.31 -6.42 11.08
C GLU A 61 2.63 -6.71 9.61
N LEU A 62 3.92 -6.73 9.24
CA LEU A 62 4.36 -6.97 7.87
C LEU A 62 4.17 -8.42 7.43
N TRP A 63 4.31 -9.37 8.36
CA TRP A 63 4.31 -10.81 8.06
C TRP A 63 3.21 -11.58 8.78
N SER A 64 2.52 -10.97 9.74
CA SER A 64 1.43 -11.61 10.46
C SER A 64 0.14 -11.67 9.63
N ALA A 65 -0.53 -12.82 9.70
CA ALA A 65 -1.88 -12.95 9.17
C ALA A 65 -2.90 -12.30 10.11
N CYS A 66 -3.98 -11.80 9.53
CA CYS A 66 -5.03 -11.10 10.27
C CYS A 66 -5.66 -12.03 11.32
N GLY A 67 -5.84 -11.52 12.55
CA GLY A 67 -6.47 -12.25 13.66
C GLY A 67 -5.65 -13.39 14.28
N GLY A 68 -4.40 -13.60 13.86
CA GLY A 68 -3.52 -14.64 14.43
C GLY A 68 -3.97 -16.08 14.15
N THR A 69 -5.02 -16.29 13.36
CA THR A 69 -5.61 -17.60 13.08
C THR A 69 -4.84 -18.40 12.04
N MET A 70 -4.12 -17.73 11.13
CA MET A 70 -3.30 -18.37 10.10
C MET A 70 -1.81 -18.20 10.40
N SER A 71 -1.02 -19.26 10.20
CA SER A 71 0.42 -19.18 10.36
C SER A 71 1.04 -18.21 9.34
N PRO A 72 2.08 -17.46 9.71
CA PRO A 72 2.81 -16.57 8.78
C PRO A 72 3.29 -17.26 7.49
N ASN A 73 3.50 -18.57 7.55
CA ASN A 73 3.93 -19.40 6.42
C ASN A 73 2.89 -19.46 5.29
N TRP A 74 1.59 -19.44 5.61
CA TRP A 74 0.54 -19.41 4.57
C TRP A 74 0.53 -18.08 3.84
N LEU A 75 0.69 -16.97 4.56
CA LEU A 75 0.79 -15.64 3.97
C LEU A 75 2.05 -15.51 3.10
N LEU A 76 3.19 -16.08 3.56
CA LEU A 76 4.41 -16.19 2.76
C LEU A 76 4.16 -16.93 1.44
N LEU A 77 3.56 -18.13 1.50
CA LEU A 77 3.28 -18.94 0.32
C LEU A 77 2.36 -18.21 -0.65
N PHE A 78 1.28 -17.58 -0.15
CA PHE A 78 0.36 -16.80 -0.96
C PHE A 78 1.06 -15.66 -1.70
N ARG A 79 1.88 -14.88 -1.00
CA ARG A 79 2.65 -13.76 -1.60
C ARG A 79 3.65 -14.25 -2.64
N ALA A 80 4.31 -15.37 -2.38
CA ALA A 80 5.22 -16.00 -3.34
C ALA A 80 4.50 -16.43 -4.62
N LEU A 81 3.33 -17.07 -4.49
CA LEU A 81 2.51 -17.49 -5.62
C LEU A 81 1.99 -16.30 -6.43
N CYS A 82 1.52 -15.24 -5.76
CA CYS A 82 1.08 -14.01 -6.44
C CYS A 82 2.22 -13.36 -7.23
N PHE A 83 3.41 -13.23 -6.62
CA PHE A 83 4.57 -12.67 -7.30
C PHE A 83 5.00 -13.53 -8.50
N ALA A 84 5.10 -14.85 -8.31
CA ALA A 84 5.48 -15.80 -9.35
C ALA A 84 4.48 -15.87 -10.51
N TYR A 85 3.20 -15.57 -10.26
CA TYR A 85 2.16 -15.52 -11.28
C TYR A 85 2.15 -14.18 -12.04
N LEU A 86 2.14 -13.05 -11.33
CA LEU A 86 1.94 -11.73 -11.92
C LEU A 86 3.16 -11.24 -12.70
N LEU A 87 4.37 -11.56 -12.25
CA LEU A 87 5.60 -11.12 -12.91
C LEU A 87 5.71 -11.64 -14.36
N PRO A 88 5.52 -12.94 -14.65
CA PRO A 88 5.45 -13.43 -16.02
C PRO A 88 4.37 -12.76 -16.87
N VAL A 89 3.20 -12.43 -16.30
CA VAL A 89 2.14 -11.73 -17.04
C VAL A 89 2.60 -10.34 -17.50
N LEU A 90 3.26 -9.58 -16.62
CA LEU A 90 3.84 -8.28 -16.99
C LEU A 90 4.95 -8.42 -18.02
N VAL A 91 5.89 -9.37 -17.81
CA VAL A 91 7.00 -9.61 -18.75
C VAL A 91 6.45 -9.96 -20.13
N PHE A 92 5.48 -10.87 -20.20
CA PHE A 92 4.84 -11.26 -21.45
C PHE A 92 4.13 -10.07 -22.13
N ASN A 93 3.45 -9.23 -21.36
CA ASN A 93 2.82 -8.02 -21.91
C ASN A 93 3.86 -7.05 -22.51
N VAL A 94 4.96 -6.80 -21.81
CA VAL A 94 6.07 -5.95 -22.32
C VAL A 94 6.70 -6.53 -23.58
N LEU A 95 6.89 -7.85 -23.63
CA LEU A 95 7.45 -8.51 -24.81
C LEU A 95 6.52 -8.44 -26.02
N LEU A 96 5.20 -8.53 -25.82
CA LEU A 96 4.21 -8.46 -26.90
C LEU A 96 3.94 -7.03 -27.38
N LYS A 97 3.77 -6.09 -26.45
CA LYS A 97 3.28 -4.72 -26.72
C LYS A 97 4.37 -3.64 -26.66
N ASN A 98 5.61 -4.02 -26.34
CA ASN A 98 6.78 -3.15 -26.13
C ASN A 98 6.64 -2.21 -24.91
N VAL A 99 7.74 -1.62 -24.46
CA VAL A 99 7.83 -0.71 -23.31
C VAL A 99 6.92 0.52 -23.42
N MET A 100 6.49 0.88 -24.63
CA MET A 100 5.58 2.01 -24.87
C MET A 100 4.20 1.82 -24.22
N MET A 101 3.83 0.59 -23.84
CA MET A 101 2.59 0.33 -23.10
C MET A 101 2.56 1.05 -21.74
N PHE A 102 3.72 1.34 -21.12
CA PHE A 102 3.81 2.15 -19.90
C PHE A 102 3.30 3.60 -20.06
N PHE A 103 2.85 3.96 -21.25
CA PHE A 103 2.03 5.13 -21.50
C PHE A 103 0.66 5.08 -20.79
N PHE A 104 0.09 3.90 -20.53
CA PHE A 104 -1.20 3.73 -19.87
C PHE A 104 -1.06 3.58 -18.34
N TYR A 105 -1.98 4.19 -17.60
CA TYR A 105 -2.02 4.13 -16.13
C TYR A 105 -2.27 2.71 -15.60
N THR A 106 -3.01 1.89 -16.35
CA THR A 106 -3.21 0.47 -16.00
C THR A 106 -1.88 -0.25 -15.80
N GLU A 107 -0.89 -0.01 -16.66
CA GLU A 107 0.42 -0.64 -16.59
C GLU A 107 1.22 -0.17 -15.37
N TRP A 108 1.05 1.10 -14.98
CA TRP A 108 1.62 1.65 -13.75
C TRP A 108 1.06 0.92 -12.53
N THR A 109 -0.26 0.81 -12.43
CA THR A 109 -0.94 0.13 -11.32
C THR A 109 -0.58 -1.36 -11.26
N PHE A 110 -0.57 -2.05 -12.40
CA PHE A 110 -0.21 -3.48 -12.45
C PHE A 110 1.26 -3.72 -12.10
N THR A 111 2.17 -2.83 -12.52
CA THR A 111 3.58 -2.90 -12.11
C THR A 111 3.75 -2.64 -10.62
N LEU A 112 3.04 -1.64 -10.08
CA LEU A 112 3.07 -1.33 -8.64
C LEU A 112 2.55 -2.51 -7.80
N LEU A 113 1.57 -3.27 -8.31
CA LEU A 113 1.08 -4.51 -7.70
C LEU A 113 2.16 -5.58 -7.61
N ILE A 114 2.93 -5.76 -8.67
CA ILE A 114 4.03 -6.75 -8.68
C ILE A 114 5.14 -6.30 -7.73
N VAL A 115 5.46 -5.00 -7.71
CA VAL A 115 6.41 -4.42 -6.74
C VAL A 115 5.92 -4.65 -5.32
N TYR A 116 4.62 -4.45 -5.04
CA TYR A 116 4.03 -4.74 -3.74
C TYR A 116 4.28 -6.19 -3.34
N PHE A 117 3.88 -7.15 -4.18
CA PHE A 117 4.02 -8.57 -3.84
C PHE A 117 5.48 -9.00 -3.69
N ALA A 118 6.41 -8.42 -4.46
CA ALA A 118 7.84 -8.64 -4.29
C ALA A 118 8.33 -8.17 -2.92
N LEU A 119 7.95 -6.96 -2.51
CA LEU A 119 8.31 -6.39 -1.21
C LEU A 119 7.67 -7.17 -0.06
N ALA A 120 6.39 -7.50 -0.16
CA ALA A 120 5.66 -8.26 0.85
C ALA A 120 6.20 -9.68 0.99
N PHE A 121 6.51 -10.36 -0.12
CA PHE A 121 7.18 -11.65 -0.13
C PHE A 121 8.54 -11.57 0.58
N ARG A 122 9.35 -10.56 0.27
CA ARG A 122 10.65 -10.35 0.94
C ARG A 122 10.47 -10.20 2.46
N GLN A 123 9.52 -9.40 2.94
CA GLN A 123 9.29 -9.22 4.38
C GLN A 123 8.89 -10.54 5.05
N SER A 124 7.97 -11.30 4.45
CA SER A 124 7.57 -12.62 4.96
C SER A 124 8.72 -13.63 4.94
N LEU A 125 9.57 -13.60 3.90
CA LEU A 125 10.69 -14.53 3.77
C LEU A 125 11.78 -14.24 4.81
N LEU A 126 12.10 -12.97 5.05
CA LEU A 126 13.05 -12.57 6.08
C LEU A 126 12.61 -13.08 7.46
N HIS A 127 11.34 -12.88 7.81
CA HIS A 127 10.80 -13.41 9.07
C HIS A 127 10.89 -14.95 9.15
N TYR A 128 10.57 -15.66 8.07
CA TYR A 128 10.69 -17.11 8.01
C TYR A 128 12.12 -17.59 8.25
N LEU A 129 13.11 -16.93 7.62
CA LEU A 129 14.52 -17.26 7.77
C LEU A 129 15.04 -16.97 9.18
N GLU A 130 14.64 -15.84 9.78
CA GLU A 130 14.97 -15.49 11.17
C GLU A 130 14.43 -16.53 12.15
N THR A 131 13.17 -16.95 11.97
CA THR A 131 12.54 -17.97 12.80
C THR A 131 13.24 -19.33 12.67
N ARG A 132 13.64 -19.70 11.45
CA ARG A 132 14.42 -20.91 11.16
C ARG A 132 15.82 -20.86 11.78
N SER A 133 16.49 -19.71 11.70
CA SER A 133 17.83 -19.51 12.27
C SER A 133 17.81 -19.59 13.79
N ALA A 134 16.83 -18.95 14.44
CA ALA A 134 16.63 -19.03 15.88
C ALA A 134 16.34 -20.46 16.36
N ALA A 135 15.55 -21.23 15.60
CA ALA A 135 15.30 -22.64 15.91
C ALA A 135 16.54 -23.54 15.73
N ALA A 136 17.46 -23.18 14.85
CA ALA A 136 18.70 -23.93 14.61
C ALA A 136 19.80 -23.62 15.63
N HIS A 137 19.80 -22.43 16.23
CA HIS A 137 20.78 -21.99 17.23
C HIS A 137 20.08 -21.46 18.50
N PRO A 138 19.47 -22.35 19.32
CA PRO A 138 18.73 -21.93 20.51
C PRO A 138 19.62 -21.26 21.58
N GLU A 139 20.92 -21.54 21.59
CA GLU A 139 21.85 -20.98 22.60
C GLU A 139 22.43 -19.60 22.24
N SER A 140 22.35 -19.17 20.97
CA SER A 140 22.83 -17.85 20.54
C SER A 140 21.82 -16.71 20.81
N GLY A 141 20.57 -17.04 21.14
CA GLY A 141 19.51 -16.06 21.41
C GLY A 141 19.60 -15.38 22.79
N VAL A 142 20.41 -15.92 23.70
CA VAL A 142 20.69 -15.31 25.03
C VAL A 142 21.91 -14.36 24.95
N GLY A 143 22.79 -14.54 23.95
CA GLY A 143 24.02 -13.76 23.81
C GLY A 143 23.84 -12.38 23.18
N LEU A 144 22.87 -12.19 22.28
CA LEU A 144 22.74 -10.94 21.52
C LEU A 144 21.93 -9.83 22.21
N LEU A 145 21.34 -10.10 23.39
CA LEU A 145 20.58 -9.11 24.17
C LEU A 145 21.33 -8.62 25.41
N ASN A 146 22.49 -9.20 25.73
CA ASN A 146 23.24 -8.88 26.96
C ASN A 146 24.54 -8.08 26.75
N GLU A 147 25.00 -7.85 25.52
CA GLU A 147 26.29 -7.15 25.29
C GLU A 147 26.24 -5.61 25.42
N ASP A 148 25.07 -5.00 25.61
CA ASP A 148 24.94 -3.52 25.70
C ASP A 148 24.69 -2.95 27.11
N LEU A 149 24.75 -3.77 28.17
CA LEU A 149 24.54 -3.29 29.56
C LEU A 149 25.51 -3.94 30.57
N GLU A 150 26.81 -3.94 30.27
CA GLU A 150 27.83 -4.05 31.33
C GLU A 150 28.21 -2.65 31.84
N ALA A 151 27.40 -2.14 32.78
CA ALA A 151 27.85 -1.27 33.88
C ALA A 151 26.64 -0.89 34.74
N VAL A 152 26.48 -1.58 35.88
CA VAL A 152 26.35 -1.01 37.24
C VAL A 152 25.90 -2.16 38.14
N ASP A 153 26.83 -2.57 39.00
CA ASP A 153 26.64 -3.40 40.18
C ASP A 153 25.87 -2.58 41.23
N ASP A 154 24.68 -3.04 41.65
CA ASP A 154 24.29 -2.99 43.07
C ASP A 154 23.08 -3.90 43.34
N CYS A 155 23.08 -4.49 44.53
CA CYS A 155 22.22 -5.57 45.01
C CYS A 155 20.73 -5.19 45.15
N ASP A 156 19.81 -6.06 44.72
CA ASP A 156 18.84 -6.68 45.65
C ASP A 156 18.08 -7.86 45.01
N SER A 157 17.82 -8.87 45.82
CA SER A 157 17.36 -10.19 45.38
C SER A 157 15.82 -10.25 45.29
N ALA A 158 15.27 -10.39 44.08
CA ALA A 158 13.88 -10.83 43.89
C ALA A 158 13.84 -12.07 42.98
N PRO A 159 13.01 -13.10 43.28
CA PRO A 159 12.97 -14.30 42.45
C PRO A 159 12.42 -13.97 41.07
N SER A 160 13.15 -14.34 40.03
CA SER A 160 12.71 -14.25 38.64
C SER A 160 11.42 -15.04 38.45
N LEU A 161 10.31 -14.34 38.20
CA LEU A 161 9.06 -14.97 37.79
C LEU A 161 9.30 -15.76 36.48
N PRO A 162 8.96 -17.06 36.39
CA PRO A 162 9.19 -17.88 35.20
C PRO A 162 8.31 -17.50 34.00
N PHE A 163 7.47 -16.47 34.13
CA PHE A 163 6.42 -16.12 33.19
C PHE A 163 6.47 -14.68 32.69
N ALA A 164 7.58 -13.99 32.88
CA ALA A 164 7.86 -12.76 32.13
C ALA A 164 8.15 -13.12 30.67
N ARG A 165 7.10 -13.49 29.92
CA ARG A 165 7.11 -13.50 28.47
C ARG A 165 7.69 -12.14 28.07
N GLY A 166 8.85 -12.19 27.43
CA GLY A 166 9.64 -11.01 27.11
C GLY A 166 8.74 -9.89 26.66
N ARG A 167 8.88 -8.75 27.34
CA ARG A 167 8.38 -7.46 26.88
C ARG A 167 8.89 -7.33 25.44
N GLU A 168 8.08 -7.73 24.45
CA GLU A 168 8.42 -7.58 23.04
C GLU A 168 8.55 -6.08 22.84
N VAL A 169 9.79 -5.59 22.93
CA VAL A 169 10.15 -4.26 22.49
C VAL A 169 9.73 -4.23 21.03
N GLN A 170 8.60 -3.57 20.76
CA GLN A 170 7.97 -3.62 19.45
C GLN A 170 8.87 -2.90 18.46
N GLU A 171 9.75 -3.67 17.81
CA GLU A 171 10.72 -3.16 16.85
C GLU A 171 9.97 -2.45 15.72
N GLY A 172 10.42 -1.23 15.41
CA GLY A 172 9.91 -0.49 14.27
C GLY A 172 10.20 -1.24 12.98
N ALA A 173 9.25 -1.24 12.04
CA ALA A 173 9.31 -1.98 10.78
C ALA A 173 10.45 -1.60 9.81
N GLY A 174 11.28 -0.62 10.16
CA GLY A 174 12.34 -0.08 9.29
C GLY A 174 11.81 0.58 8.01
N VAL A 175 12.71 1.18 7.23
CA VAL A 175 12.35 1.88 5.98
C VAL A 175 11.66 0.94 4.99
N ALA A 176 12.17 -0.29 4.83
CA ALA A 176 11.62 -1.26 3.90
C ALA A 176 10.18 -1.66 4.26
N GLY A 177 9.87 -1.78 5.55
CA GLY A 177 8.51 -2.06 6.01
C GLY A 177 7.54 -0.92 5.70
N TYR A 178 7.95 0.32 5.98
CA TYR A 178 7.16 1.50 5.62
C TYR A 178 6.91 1.59 4.12
N VAL A 179 7.92 1.34 3.28
CA VAL A 179 7.77 1.31 1.83
C VAL A 179 6.76 0.25 1.41
N THR A 180 6.86 -0.99 1.92
CA THR A 180 5.87 -2.06 1.64
C THR A 180 4.45 -1.60 1.95
N GLN A 181 4.24 -0.97 3.11
CA GLN A 181 2.92 -0.52 3.54
C GLN A 181 2.40 0.65 2.68
N CYS A 182 3.25 1.60 2.33
CA CYS A 182 2.87 2.74 1.48
C CYS A 182 2.51 2.27 0.06
N VAL A 183 3.29 1.34 -0.49
CA VAL A 183 2.99 0.72 -1.80
C VAL A 183 1.64 -0.01 -1.74
N PHE A 184 1.37 -0.79 -0.67
CA PHE A 184 0.08 -1.46 -0.49
C PHE A 184 -1.10 -0.47 -0.51
N GLN A 185 -0.98 0.61 0.25
CA GLN A 185 -2.02 1.62 0.42
C GLN A 185 -2.19 2.51 -0.81
N THR A 186 -1.20 2.52 -1.70
CA THR A 186 -1.28 3.17 -3.01
C THR A 186 -1.95 2.24 -4.02
N VAL A 187 -1.51 0.98 -4.08
CA VAL A 187 -1.93 0.05 -5.15
C VAL A 187 -3.35 -0.46 -4.97
N LEU A 188 -3.81 -0.72 -3.75
CA LEU A 188 -5.18 -1.22 -3.52
C LEU A 188 -6.26 -0.26 -4.05
N PRO A 189 -6.30 1.02 -3.65
CA PRO A 189 -7.27 1.96 -4.20
C PRO A 189 -7.00 2.31 -5.67
N ALA A 190 -5.74 2.26 -6.13
CA ALA A 190 -5.42 2.44 -7.55
C ALA A 190 -6.01 1.32 -8.42
N ALA A 191 -5.95 0.06 -7.96
CA ALA A 191 -6.56 -1.07 -8.65
C ALA A 191 -8.09 -0.97 -8.68
N ILE A 192 -8.72 -0.58 -7.57
CA ILE A 192 -10.16 -0.30 -7.54
C ILE A 192 -10.52 0.80 -8.56
N LEU A 193 -9.76 1.90 -8.58
CA LEU A 193 -9.98 2.99 -9.52
C LEU A 193 -9.83 2.53 -10.97
N THR A 194 -8.75 1.82 -11.30
CA THR A 194 -8.52 1.34 -12.68
C THR A 194 -9.62 0.41 -13.14
N ASP A 195 -10.09 -0.48 -12.28
CA ASP A 195 -11.09 -1.48 -12.64
C ASP A 195 -12.48 -0.84 -12.76
N LEU A 196 -12.83 0.09 -11.88
CA LEU A 196 -14.06 0.87 -11.98
C LEU A 196 -14.07 1.74 -13.25
N VAL A 197 -12.96 2.40 -13.57
CA VAL A 197 -12.87 3.18 -14.81
C VAL A 197 -12.91 2.26 -16.02
N TYR A 198 -12.24 1.11 -15.98
CA TYR A 198 -12.24 0.19 -17.11
C TYR A 198 -13.65 -0.38 -17.38
N TRP A 199 -14.27 -1.02 -16.39
CA TRP A 199 -15.57 -1.68 -16.55
C TRP A 199 -16.75 -0.72 -16.54
N GLY A 200 -16.68 0.38 -15.78
CA GLY A 200 -17.77 1.32 -15.61
C GLY A 200 -17.77 2.47 -16.61
N LEU A 201 -16.63 2.79 -17.22
CA LEU A 201 -16.49 3.93 -18.12
C LEU A 201 -15.94 3.52 -19.50
N LEU A 202 -14.77 2.88 -19.57
CA LEU A 202 -14.11 2.60 -20.84
C LEU A 202 -14.86 1.56 -21.67
N VAL A 203 -15.16 0.38 -21.10
CA VAL A 203 -15.87 -0.70 -21.78
C VAL A 203 -17.25 -0.28 -22.28
N PRO A 204 -18.15 0.30 -21.47
CA PRO A 204 -19.50 0.61 -21.91
C PRO A 204 -19.62 1.85 -22.81
N ILE A 205 -18.72 2.83 -22.70
CA ILE A 205 -18.89 4.15 -23.36
C ILE A 205 -17.86 4.38 -24.47
N PHE A 206 -16.62 3.92 -24.30
CA PHE A 206 -15.51 4.33 -25.17
C PHE A 206 -14.91 3.20 -26.02
N LEU A 207 -15.14 1.94 -25.66
CA LEU A 207 -14.68 0.78 -26.42
C LEU A 207 -15.79 0.26 -27.37
N PRO A 208 -15.42 -0.42 -28.47
CA PRO A 208 -16.40 -1.05 -29.36
C PRO A 208 -17.25 -2.10 -28.64
N ALA A 209 -18.53 -2.22 -29.00
CA ALA A 209 -19.48 -3.13 -28.35
C ALA A 209 -19.08 -4.63 -28.42
N ASN A 210 -18.23 -4.99 -29.40
CA ASN A 210 -17.70 -6.34 -29.62
C ASN A 210 -16.23 -6.48 -29.17
N VAL A 211 -15.77 -5.63 -28.25
CA VAL A 211 -14.40 -5.72 -27.74
C VAL A 211 -14.18 -7.08 -27.07
N HIS A 212 -13.17 -7.81 -27.56
CA HIS A 212 -12.71 -9.05 -26.92
C HIS A 212 -11.62 -8.72 -25.92
N HIS A 213 -11.79 -9.15 -24.68
CA HIS A 213 -10.79 -8.96 -23.63
C HIS A 213 -9.74 -10.07 -23.71
N SER A 214 -8.47 -9.68 -23.81
CA SER A 214 -7.36 -10.61 -23.76
C SER A 214 -7.15 -11.15 -22.34
N PHE A 215 -6.38 -12.23 -22.22
CA PHE A 215 -5.96 -12.76 -20.92
C PHE A 215 -5.25 -11.70 -20.05
N ILE A 216 -4.47 -10.81 -20.68
CA ILE A 216 -3.77 -9.72 -20.00
C ILE A 216 -4.77 -8.68 -19.47
N ASP A 217 -5.77 -8.31 -20.27
CA ASP A 217 -6.77 -7.32 -19.87
C ASP A 217 -7.57 -7.82 -18.65
N ILE A 218 -7.95 -9.10 -18.65
CA ILE A 218 -8.62 -9.73 -17.51
C ILE A 218 -7.71 -9.78 -16.28
N ASN A 219 -6.40 -9.97 -16.45
CA ASN A 219 -5.46 -9.94 -15.33
C ASN A 219 -5.34 -8.54 -14.72
N MET A 220 -5.34 -7.51 -15.56
CA MET A 220 -5.16 -6.12 -15.15
C MET A 220 -6.42 -5.44 -14.63
N HIS A 221 -7.60 -6.01 -14.90
CA HIS A 221 -8.89 -5.40 -14.57
C HIS A 221 -9.83 -6.31 -13.79
N ALA A 222 -9.38 -7.49 -13.34
CA ALA A 222 -10.17 -8.35 -12.49
C ALA A 222 -9.30 -9.19 -11.55
N VAL A 223 -8.36 -9.97 -12.09
CA VAL A 223 -7.53 -10.88 -11.26
C VAL A 223 -6.67 -10.09 -10.27
N ASN A 224 -6.11 -8.95 -10.69
CA ASN A 224 -5.41 -7.99 -9.84
C ASN A 224 -6.19 -7.66 -8.56
N LEU A 225 -7.47 -7.28 -8.69
CA LEU A 225 -8.29 -6.83 -7.58
C LEU A 225 -8.70 -8.01 -6.69
N VAL A 226 -8.93 -9.19 -7.27
CA VAL A 226 -9.16 -10.43 -6.49
C VAL A 226 -7.93 -10.73 -5.62
N LEU A 227 -6.72 -10.75 -6.19
CA LEU A 227 -5.50 -11.04 -5.45
C LEU A 227 -5.21 -9.98 -4.37
N LEU A 228 -5.44 -8.70 -4.67
CA LEU A 228 -5.31 -7.61 -3.70
C LEU A 228 -6.34 -7.69 -2.57
N THR A 229 -7.57 -8.09 -2.87
CA THR A 229 -8.61 -8.27 -1.86
C THR A 229 -8.28 -9.44 -0.95
N LEU A 230 -7.80 -10.56 -1.50
CA LEU A 230 -7.32 -11.69 -0.71
C LEU A 230 -6.14 -11.27 0.18
N GLU A 231 -5.15 -10.57 -0.36
CA GLU A 231 -4.03 -10.03 0.41
C GLU A 231 -4.53 -9.12 1.55
N PHE A 232 -5.46 -8.21 1.26
CA PHE A 232 -6.04 -7.30 2.24
C PHE A 232 -6.76 -8.03 3.37
N CYS A 233 -7.50 -9.09 3.05
CA CYS A 233 -8.18 -9.93 4.03
C CYS A 233 -7.19 -10.72 4.89
N LEU A 234 -6.12 -11.23 4.28
CA LEU A 234 -5.15 -12.10 4.93
C LEU A 234 -4.11 -11.36 5.77
N ASN A 235 -3.71 -10.14 5.39
CA ASN A 235 -2.65 -9.41 6.09
C ASN A 235 -3.16 -8.57 7.28
N SER A 236 -2.25 -8.17 8.17
CA SER A 236 -2.55 -7.31 9.32
C SER A 236 -2.20 -5.83 9.09
N LEU A 237 -1.94 -5.42 7.85
CA LEU A 237 -1.54 -4.05 7.55
C LEU A 237 -2.68 -3.07 7.84
N ARG A 238 -2.35 -2.02 8.59
CA ARG A 238 -3.27 -0.91 8.88
C ARG A 238 -3.44 -0.01 7.66
N PHE A 239 -4.52 0.77 7.64
CA PHE A 239 -4.87 1.70 6.56
C PHE A 239 -5.15 3.11 7.14
N PRO A 240 -4.12 3.91 7.49
CA PRO A 240 -4.31 5.22 8.08
C PRO A 240 -4.73 6.24 7.02
N TRP A 241 -5.75 7.05 7.33
CA TRP A 241 -6.42 7.91 6.36
C TRP A 241 -5.51 8.87 5.58
N PHE A 242 -4.48 9.44 6.24
CA PHE A 242 -3.63 10.47 5.63
C PHE A 242 -2.73 9.92 4.50
N ARG A 243 -2.61 8.60 4.38
CA ARG A 243 -1.79 7.95 3.34
C ARG A 243 -2.49 7.84 1.99
N ILE A 244 -3.71 8.38 1.88
CA ILE A 244 -4.28 8.80 0.59
C ILE A 244 -3.30 9.67 -0.21
N SER A 245 -2.42 10.40 0.50
CA SER A 245 -1.37 11.21 -0.09
C SER A 245 -0.49 10.44 -1.07
N TYR A 246 -0.10 9.19 -0.77
CA TYR A 246 0.71 8.38 -1.68
C TYR A 246 -0.05 8.02 -2.97
N PHE A 247 -1.34 7.71 -2.85
CA PHE A 247 -2.22 7.47 -3.99
C PHE A 247 -2.39 8.72 -4.86
N ILE A 248 -2.62 9.89 -4.24
CA ILE A 248 -2.70 11.17 -4.95
C ILE A 248 -1.39 11.48 -5.67
N LEU A 249 -0.25 11.30 -5.02
CA LEU A 249 1.06 11.59 -5.61
C LEU A 249 1.39 10.63 -6.76
N TRP A 250 1.05 9.36 -6.65
CA TRP A 250 1.22 8.37 -7.72
C TRP A 250 0.44 8.78 -8.98
N SER A 251 -0.84 9.13 -8.83
CA SER A 251 -1.68 9.57 -9.95
C SER A 251 -1.28 10.94 -10.49
N SER A 252 -0.82 11.84 -9.64
CA SER A 252 -0.30 13.15 -10.04
C SER A 252 1.00 13.00 -10.85
N ALA A 253 1.91 12.11 -10.42
CA ALA A 253 3.13 11.80 -11.16
C ALA A 253 2.82 11.26 -12.56
N TYR A 254 1.80 10.39 -12.69
CA TYR A 254 1.31 9.96 -13.99
C TYR A 254 0.81 11.15 -14.83
N CYS A 255 -0.04 12.02 -14.29
CA CYS A 255 -0.53 13.20 -15.01
C CYS A 255 0.61 14.12 -15.48
N PHE A 256 1.58 14.42 -14.62
CA PHE A 256 2.75 15.23 -14.97
C PHE A 256 3.59 14.58 -16.07
N LEU A 257 3.76 13.26 -16.03
CA LEU A 257 4.43 12.54 -17.12
C LEU A 257 3.66 12.70 -18.43
N GLN A 258 2.35 12.49 -18.43
CA GLN A 258 1.53 12.61 -19.65
C GLN A 258 1.59 14.01 -20.26
N TRP A 259 1.50 15.05 -19.44
CA TRP A 259 1.64 16.43 -19.89
C TRP A 259 3.04 16.71 -20.44
N SER A 260 4.08 16.15 -19.82
CA SER A 260 5.47 16.30 -20.29
C SER A 260 5.69 15.59 -21.64
N LEU A 261 5.14 14.38 -21.81
CA LEU A 261 5.21 13.63 -23.07
C LEU A 261 4.48 14.36 -24.21
N PHE A 262 3.30 14.90 -23.92
CA PHE A 262 2.54 15.69 -24.88
C PHE A 262 3.27 17.00 -25.23
N SER A 263 3.78 17.72 -24.22
CA SER A 263 4.48 19.00 -24.43
C SER A 263 5.81 18.85 -25.17
N SER A 264 6.49 17.71 -25.04
CA SER A 264 7.72 17.41 -25.78
C SER A 264 7.47 16.89 -27.20
N GLY A 265 6.21 16.64 -27.55
CA GLY A 265 5.82 16.13 -28.87
C GLY A 265 6.10 14.64 -29.09
N ILE A 266 6.50 13.91 -28.05
CA ILE A 266 6.70 12.45 -28.08
C ILE A 266 5.37 11.75 -28.35
N THR A 267 4.29 12.24 -27.76
CA THR A 267 2.92 11.77 -28.03
C THR A 267 2.05 12.91 -28.53
N ARG A 268 1.08 12.58 -29.40
CA ARG A 268 0.12 13.54 -29.96
C ARG A 268 -1.33 13.21 -29.63
N PHE A 269 -1.53 12.21 -28.77
CA PHE A 269 -2.84 11.75 -28.32
C PHE A 269 -2.79 11.48 -26.82
N TRP A 270 -3.97 11.49 -26.20
CA TRP A 270 -4.12 11.20 -24.78
C TRP A 270 -4.38 9.70 -24.58
N PRO A 271 -3.82 9.08 -23.52
CA PRO A 271 -4.02 7.65 -23.24
C PRO A 271 -5.49 7.33 -22.94
N TYR A 272 -6.23 8.31 -22.40
CA TYR A 272 -7.64 8.16 -22.07
C TYR A 272 -8.45 9.37 -22.54
N PRO A 273 -9.72 9.18 -22.95
CA PRO A 273 -10.59 10.26 -23.41
C PRO A 273 -10.77 11.37 -22.37
N PHE A 274 -10.88 11.00 -21.08
CA PHE A 274 -11.03 11.94 -19.97
C PHE A 274 -9.75 12.69 -19.61
N MET A 275 -8.61 12.38 -20.22
CA MET A 275 -7.39 13.18 -20.10
C MET A 275 -7.27 14.24 -21.19
N ASN A 276 -8.15 14.21 -22.20
CA ASN A 276 -8.11 15.16 -23.30
C ASN A 276 -8.36 16.58 -22.81
N VAL A 277 -7.41 17.48 -23.08
CA VAL A 277 -7.44 18.90 -22.69
C VAL A 277 -7.94 19.81 -23.81
N ASP A 278 -8.14 19.28 -25.01
CA ASP A 278 -8.65 20.01 -26.18
C ASP A 278 -10.19 20.08 -26.21
N THR A 279 -10.84 19.94 -25.05
CA THR A 279 -12.29 19.96 -24.90
C THR A 279 -12.71 20.92 -23.78
N PRO A 280 -13.84 21.63 -23.94
CA PRO A 280 -14.35 22.51 -22.89
C PRO A 280 -14.65 21.77 -21.57
N TYR A 281 -14.84 20.45 -21.62
CA TYR A 281 -15.17 19.62 -20.46
C TYR A 281 -13.93 19.11 -19.70
N ALA A 282 -12.71 19.46 -20.12
CA ALA A 282 -11.48 18.94 -19.51
C ALA A 282 -11.44 19.18 -17.98
N PRO A 283 -11.70 20.38 -17.43
CA PRO A 283 -11.66 20.58 -15.98
C PRO A 283 -12.64 19.68 -15.21
N ALA A 284 -13.83 19.42 -15.78
CA ALA A 284 -14.82 18.55 -15.17
C ALA A 284 -14.34 17.10 -15.12
N TRP A 285 -13.66 16.60 -16.17
CA TRP A 285 -13.05 15.28 -16.16
C TRP A 285 -11.96 15.14 -15.11
N TYR A 286 -11.00 16.08 -15.07
CA TYR A 286 -9.92 16.04 -14.09
C TYR A 286 -10.46 16.11 -12.66
N PHE A 287 -11.42 16.99 -12.40
CA PHE A 287 -12.06 17.08 -11.09
C PHE A 287 -12.83 15.79 -10.73
N SER A 288 -13.56 15.20 -11.67
CA SER A 288 -14.29 13.96 -11.45
C SER A 288 -13.36 12.80 -11.07
N ILE A 289 -12.25 12.64 -11.80
CA ILE A 289 -11.24 11.63 -11.49
C ILE A 289 -10.64 11.87 -10.09
N ILE A 290 -10.35 13.12 -9.71
CA ILE A 290 -9.88 13.45 -8.35
C ILE A 290 -10.90 13.01 -7.29
N VAL A 291 -12.20 13.24 -7.50
CA VAL A 291 -13.26 12.78 -6.60
C VAL A 291 -13.28 11.25 -6.50
N PHE A 292 -13.14 10.55 -7.63
CA PHE A 292 -13.05 9.08 -7.63
C PHE A 292 -11.86 8.54 -6.82
N HIS A 293 -10.71 9.23 -6.80
CA HIS A 293 -9.60 8.84 -5.92
C HIS A 293 -10.01 8.87 -4.44
N GLY A 294 -10.72 9.93 -4.03
CA GLY A 294 -11.26 10.05 -2.69
C GLY A 294 -12.23 8.92 -2.34
N ILE A 295 -13.15 8.59 -3.26
CA ILE A 295 -14.12 7.50 -3.08
C ILE A 295 -13.43 6.15 -2.97
N CYS A 296 -12.52 5.81 -3.88
CA CYS A 296 -11.80 4.53 -3.86
C CYS A 296 -10.99 4.37 -2.58
N TYR A 297 -10.31 5.43 -2.12
CA TYR A 297 -9.57 5.38 -0.87
C TYR A 297 -10.50 5.26 0.35
N ALA A 298 -11.64 5.96 0.36
CA ALA A 298 -12.63 5.86 1.41
C ALA A 298 -13.20 4.43 1.52
N ILE A 299 -13.46 3.76 0.40
CA ILE A 299 -13.87 2.35 0.38
C ILE A 299 -12.82 1.47 1.07
N CYS A 300 -11.54 1.61 0.72
CA CYS A 300 -10.45 0.87 1.37
C CYS A 300 -10.40 1.13 2.88
N LEU A 301 -10.54 2.40 3.29
CA LEU A 301 -10.54 2.78 4.70
C LEU A 301 -11.72 2.17 5.46
N LEU A 302 -12.93 2.23 4.91
CA LEU A 302 -14.12 1.63 5.51
C LEU A 302 -14.01 0.11 5.61
N LEU A 303 -13.49 -0.55 4.58
CA LEU A 303 -13.20 -1.98 4.61
C LEU A 303 -12.16 -2.32 5.70
N ALA A 304 -11.15 -1.46 5.90
CA ALA A 304 -10.12 -1.70 6.92
C ALA A 304 -10.68 -1.54 8.34
N LEU A 305 -11.51 -0.52 8.57
CA LEU A 305 -12.22 -0.31 9.83
C LEU A 305 -13.22 -1.45 10.11
N GLY A 306 -13.96 -1.88 9.08
CA GLY A 306 -14.87 -3.03 9.17
C GLY A 306 -14.12 -4.30 9.51
N LYS A 307 -13.00 -4.58 8.83
CA LYS A 307 -12.11 -5.70 9.12
C LYS A 307 -11.69 -5.67 10.60
N GLN A 308 -11.13 -4.56 11.07
CA GLN A 308 -10.68 -4.43 12.47
C GLN A 308 -11.82 -4.65 13.48
N SER A 309 -13.00 -4.09 13.21
CA SER A 309 -14.18 -4.26 14.07
C SER A 309 -14.59 -5.73 14.18
N ILE A 310 -14.63 -6.43 13.05
CA ILE A 310 -14.93 -7.88 13.00
C ILE A 310 -13.94 -8.66 13.87
N TRP A 311 -12.63 -8.43 13.71
CA TRP A 311 -11.62 -9.14 14.50
C TRP A 311 -11.68 -8.81 15.99
N SER A 312 -12.03 -7.57 16.36
CA SER A 312 -12.23 -7.22 17.77
C SER A 312 -13.41 -7.97 18.40
N CYS A 313 -14.50 -8.21 17.64
CA CYS A 313 -15.62 -9.04 18.09
C CYS A 313 -15.27 -10.54 18.17
N PHE A 314 -14.39 -11.03 17.30
CA PHE A 314 -13.95 -12.42 17.26
C PHE A 314 -12.71 -12.72 18.12
N ASN A 315 -12.27 -11.79 18.97
CA ASN A 315 -11.33 -12.09 20.05
C ASN A 315 -12.00 -13.06 21.04
N LEU A 316 -12.02 -14.33 20.64
CA LEU A 316 -12.25 -15.49 21.48
C LEU A 316 -11.32 -15.37 22.69
N PRO A 317 -11.79 -15.65 23.92
CA PRO A 317 -10.90 -15.73 25.06
C PRO A 317 -9.78 -16.70 24.71
N VAL A 318 -8.53 -16.23 24.81
CA VAL A 318 -7.37 -17.09 24.78
C VAL A 318 -7.52 -18.01 25.98
N VAL A 319 -8.04 -19.22 25.72
CA VAL A 319 -8.07 -20.29 26.71
C VAL A 319 -6.59 -20.53 27.07
N GLY A 320 -6.30 -20.30 28.34
CA GLY A 320 -4.97 -20.43 28.92
C GLY A 320 -4.43 -21.85 28.94
#